data_AF-A0A973HPF0-F1
#
_entry.id   AF-A0A973HPF0-F1
#
_cell.length_a   1.000
_cell.length_b   1.000
_cell.length_c   1.000
_cell.angle_alpha   90.00
_cell.angle_beta   90.00
_cell.angle_gamma   90.00
#
_symmetry.space_group_name_H-M   'P 1'
#
loop_
_entity.id
_entity.type
_entity.pdbx_description
1 polymer ?
#
loop_
_entity_poly.entity_id
_entity_poly.type
_entity_poly.pdbx_seq_one_letter_code
_entity_poly.pdbx_strand_id
1 'polypeptide(L)'
;MFWMFPDAWGEIGWSLVDYYLRKKASYDYVRRASAPVLVSIKEEECGVSTWVVNDTLAPIKGKLVCRLMSFDGTVRSETTESVEIPANASVCCNMERMTLMRSGDFYHARLMGADDVVAENIFLFMNFKSVKMAQAEVVSQIIEREGARAVLRLSSNVFAHFVRMDFPAGLEADDNCFDLLPGESRDVLLRGDISDLDSLRVRWRNQDGE
;
A
#
# COMPACT_ATOMS: atom_id res chain seq x y z
N MET A 1 -18.09 -6.79 -6.91
CA MET A 1 -17.95 -8.24 -7.18
C MET A 1 -16.85 -8.42 -8.21
N PHE A 2 -15.86 -9.24 -7.92
CA PHE A 2 -14.77 -9.59 -8.86
C PHE A 2 -14.82 -11.10 -9.13
N TRP A 3 -14.23 -11.53 -10.24
CA TRP A 3 -14.08 -12.93 -10.62
C TRP A 3 -12.61 -13.31 -10.44
N MET A 4 -12.22 -14.23 -9.55
CA MET A 4 -13.03 -15.03 -8.60
C MET A 4 -12.38 -15.05 -7.20
N PHE A 5 -13.04 -15.63 -6.19
CA PHE A 5 -12.54 -15.62 -4.81
C PHE A 5 -11.63 -16.83 -4.50
N PRO A 6 -12.10 -18.10 -4.48
CA PRO A 6 -11.23 -19.26 -4.27
C PRO A 6 -11.07 -20.14 -5.53
N ASP A 7 -9.97 -20.89 -5.61
CA ASP A 7 -9.82 -22.00 -6.58
C ASP A 7 -10.46 -23.30 -6.07
N ALA A 8 -11.00 -24.12 -6.98
CA ALA A 8 -11.57 -25.44 -6.64
C ALA A 8 -10.53 -26.58 -6.64
N TRP A 9 -9.36 -26.37 -7.23
CA TRP A 9 -8.22 -27.29 -7.28
C TRP A 9 -6.91 -26.51 -7.50
N GLY A 10 -5.77 -27.18 -7.56
CA GLY A 10 -4.50 -26.54 -7.93
C GLY A 10 -4.50 -26.07 -9.39
N GLU A 11 -4.65 -24.76 -9.62
CA GLU A 11 -4.59 -24.15 -10.96
C GLU A 11 -3.89 -22.80 -10.98
N ILE A 12 -3.69 -22.30 -12.20
CA ILE A 12 -3.34 -20.92 -12.47
C ILE A 12 -4.63 -20.21 -12.91
N GLY A 13 -5.22 -19.43 -12.02
CA GLY A 13 -6.50 -18.75 -12.24
C GLY A 13 -6.58 -17.37 -11.60
N TRP A 14 -7.76 -16.74 -11.72
CA TRP A 14 -8.05 -15.37 -11.25
C TRP A 14 -8.47 -15.28 -9.78
N SER A 15 -8.36 -16.36 -9.02
CA SER A 15 -8.72 -16.34 -7.60
C SER A 15 -7.81 -15.42 -6.78
N LEU A 16 -8.32 -14.92 -5.65
CA LEU A 16 -7.50 -14.27 -4.64
C LEU A 16 -6.85 -15.27 -3.67
N VAL A 17 -7.50 -16.41 -3.46
CA VAL A 17 -7.06 -17.47 -2.55
C VAL A 17 -6.97 -18.77 -3.35
N ASP A 18 -5.81 -19.42 -3.32
CA ASP A 18 -5.64 -20.70 -4.01
C ASP A 18 -6.33 -21.86 -3.27
N TYR A 19 -6.34 -23.04 -3.89
CA TYR A 19 -6.94 -24.25 -3.33
C TYR A 19 -6.36 -24.67 -1.97
N TYR A 20 -5.10 -24.33 -1.69
CA TYR A 20 -4.43 -24.61 -0.42
C TYR A 20 -4.62 -23.49 0.62
N LEU A 21 -5.61 -22.62 0.40
CA LEU A 21 -5.95 -21.47 1.24
C LEU A 21 -4.84 -20.41 1.32
N ARG A 22 -3.92 -20.37 0.34
CA ARG A 22 -2.86 -19.36 0.31
C ARG A 22 -3.39 -18.11 -0.37
N LYS A 23 -3.23 -16.98 0.32
CA LYS A 23 -3.57 -15.65 -0.21
C LYS A 23 -2.55 -15.27 -1.29
N LYS A 24 -3.02 -14.98 -2.50
CA LYS A 24 -2.21 -14.39 -3.58
C LYS A 24 -2.05 -12.90 -3.32
N ALA A 25 -1.07 -12.25 -3.96
CA ALA A 25 -0.83 -10.81 -3.78
C ALA A 25 -2.08 -9.95 -4.01
N SER A 26 -2.94 -10.35 -4.97
CA SER A 26 -4.20 -9.68 -5.26
C SER A 26 -5.15 -9.62 -4.05
N TYR A 27 -5.07 -10.56 -3.11
CA TYR A 27 -5.87 -10.55 -1.88
C TYR A 27 -5.62 -9.29 -1.07
N ASP A 28 -4.37 -8.92 -0.84
CA ASP A 28 -4.02 -7.74 -0.02
C ASP A 28 -4.42 -6.44 -0.70
N TYR A 29 -4.36 -6.38 -2.03
CA TYR A 29 -4.84 -5.22 -2.80
C TYR A 29 -6.37 -5.10 -2.75
N VAL A 30 -7.10 -6.20 -2.90
CA VAL A 30 -8.57 -6.19 -2.79
C VAL A 30 -9.02 -5.86 -1.36
N ARG A 31 -8.32 -6.37 -0.35
CA ARG A 31 -8.56 -6.05 1.06
C ARG A 31 -8.43 -4.55 1.31
N ARG A 32 -7.37 -3.91 0.80
CA ARG A 32 -7.18 -2.45 0.88
C ARG A 32 -8.21 -1.67 0.07
N ALA A 33 -8.52 -2.12 -1.15
CA ALA A 33 -9.52 -1.48 -2.01
C ALA A 33 -10.96 -1.62 -1.49
N SER A 34 -11.21 -2.55 -0.56
CA SER A 34 -12.51 -2.78 0.09
C SER A 34 -12.52 -2.29 1.54
N ALA A 35 -11.53 -1.49 1.96
CA ALA A 35 -11.51 -0.90 3.29
C ALA A 35 -12.71 0.05 3.47
N PRO A 36 -13.30 0.16 4.68
CA PRO A 36 -14.46 1.03 4.91
C PRO A 36 -14.21 2.52 4.59
N VAL A 37 -12.94 2.92 4.58
CA VAL A 37 -12.49 4.25 4.15
C VAL A 37 -11.37 4.04 3.15
N LEU A 38 -11.46 4.69 2.00
CA LEU A 38 -10.51 4.53 0.90
C LEU A 38 -10.11 5.90 0.34
N VAL A 39 -8.81 6.11 0.15
CA VAL A 39 -8.28 7.16 -0.72
C VAL A 39 -8.10 6.58 -2.11
N SER A 40 -8.76 7.17 -3.10
CA SER A 40 -8.67 6.79 -4.51
C SER A 40 -8.07 7.92 -5.31
N ILE A 41 -7.05 7.61 -6.12
CA ILE A 41 -6.41 8.57 -7.01
C ILE A 41 -6.79 8.18 -8.44
N LYS A 42 -7.37 9.12 -9.19
CA LYS A 42 -7.78 8.92 -10.57
C LYS A 42 -6.97 9.84 -11.48
N GLU A 43 -6.41 9.27 -12.53
CA GLU A 43 -5.80 10.05 -13.62
C GLU A 43 -6.89 10.81 -14.38
N GLU A 44 -6.63 12.09 -14.60
CA GLU A 44 -7.47 12.99 -15.40
C GLU A 44 -6.65 13.52 -16.58
N GLU A 45 -7.32 14.15 -17.55
CA GLU A 45 -6.66 14.70 -18.75
C GLU A 45 -5.52 15.69 -18.43
N CYS A 46 -5.57 16.36 -17.28
CA CYS A 46 -4.62 17.41 -16.89
C CYS A 46 -4.06 17.22 -15.47
N GLY A 47 -3.89 15.97 -15.01
CA GLY A 47 -3.29 15.67 -13.71
C GLY A 47 -4.01 14.53 -12.99
N VAL A 48 -4.28 14.71 -11.69
CA VAL A 48 -4.95 13.70 -10.88
C VAL A 48 -6.06 14.29 -10.02
N SER A 49 -7.12 13.53 -9.82
CA SER A 49 -8.15 13.81 -8.82
C SER A 49 -8.02 12.84 -7.65
N THR A 50 -8.09 13.37 -6.42
CA THR A 50 -8.06 12.58 -5.19
C THR A 50 -9.46 12.54 -4.60
N TRP A 51 -9.98 11.32 -4.49
CA TRP A 51 -11.28 11.02 -3.92
C TRP A 51 -11.12 10.31 -2.59
N VAL A 52 -11.99 10.65 -1.65
CA VAL A 52 -12.14 9.88 -0.41
C VAL A 52 -13.51 9.24 -0.41
N VAL A 53 -13.54 7.93 -0.24
CA VAL A 53 -14.75 7.12 -0.09
C VAL A 53 -14.91 6.77 1.38
N ASN A 54 -16.10 7.01 1.93
CA ASN A 54 -16.48 6.68 3.30
C ASN A 54 -17.72 5.81 3.27
N ASP A 55 -17.55 4.51 3.46
CA ASP A 55 -18.64 3.53 3.55
C ASP A 55 -19.14 3.36 5.00
N THR A 56 -18.61 4.13 5.95
CA THR A 56 -19.08 4.11 7.34
C THR A 56 -20.36 4.93 7.52
N LEU A 57 -21.06 4.70 8.64
CA LEU A 57 -22.31 5.40 8.98
C LEU A 57 -22.09 6.74 9.70
N ALA A 58 -20.83 7.16 9.88
CA ALA A 58 -20.48 8.41 10.52
C ALA A 58 -19.66 9.29 9.57
N PRO A 59 -19.80 10.62 9.64
CA PRO A 59 -18.92 11.50 8.90
C PRO A 59 -17.48 11.39 9.42
N ILE A 60 -16.52 11.52 8.51
CA ILE A 60 -15.09 11.54 8.83
C ILE A 60 -14.57 12.96 8.66
N LYS A 61 -13.85 13.46 9.66
CA LYS A 61 -13.14 14.74 9.60
C LYS A 61 -11.66 14.47 9.74
N GLY A 62 -10.86 15.11 8.90
CA GLY A 62 -9.43 14.86 8.87
C GLY A 62 -8.67 15.85 8.00
N LYS A 63 -7.39 15.56 7.80
CA LYS A 63 -6.53 16.30 6.87
C LYS A 63 -6.12 15.38 5.73
N LEU A 64 -6.44 15.78 4.51
CA LEU A 64 -5.92 15.13 3.32
C LEU A 64 -4.56 15.76 2.99
N VAL A 65 -3.50 14.96 3.03
CA VAL A 65 -2.15 15.34 2.62
C VAL A 65 -1.87 14.68 1.27
N CYS A 66 -1.61 15.50 0.25
CA CYS A 66 -1.26 15.03 -1.07
C CYS A 66 0.16 15.48 -1.43
N ARG A 67 0.96 14.59 -2.00
CA ARG A 67 2.37 14.83 -2.34
C ARG A 67 2.69 14.32 -3.73
N LEU A 68 3.43 15.13 -4.48
CA LEU A 68 4.18 14.66 -5.63
C LEU A 68 5.61 14.38 -5.15
N MET A 69 6.05 13.12 -5.24
CA MET A 69 7.32 12.66 -4.67
C MET A 69 8.16 11.97 -5.73
N SER A 70 9.48 12.15 -5.65
CA SER A 70 10.46 11.35 -6.38
C SER A 70 10.71 10.02 -5.65
N PHE A 71 11.11 8.97 -6.38
CA PHE A 71 11.46 7.66 -5.78
C PHE A 71 12.62 7.71 -4.78
N ASP A 72 13.45 8.75 -4.82
CA ASP A 72 14.52 8.99 -3.85
C ASP A 72 14.06 9.65 -2.54
N GLY A 73 12.78 10.01 -2.42
CA GLY A 73 12.23 10.72 -1.26
C GLY A 73 12.09 12.23 -1.40
N THR A 74 12.58 12.81 -2.49
CA THR A 74 12.42 14.27 -2.71
C THR A 74 10.94 14.63 -2.91
N VAL A 75 10.38 15.43 -2.02
CA VAL A 75 9.04 16.01 -2.20
C VAL A 75 9.11 17.17 -3.19
N ARG A 76 8.36 17.07 -4.29
CA ARG A 76 8.26 18.09 -5.35
C ARG A 76 7.20 19.14 -5.02
N SER A 77 6.07 18.68 -4.51
CA SER A 77 4.99 19.52 -4.00
C SER A 77 4.23 18.78 -2.91
N GLU A 78 3.63 19.54 -2.01
CA GLU A 78 2.77 19.04 -0.95
C GLU A 78 1.58 20.00 -0.78
N THR A 79 0.39 19.44 -0.67
CA THR A 79 -0.83 20.16 -0.29
C THR A 79 -1.45 19.48 0.92
N THR A 80 -2.05 20.28 1.80
CA THR A 80 -2.76 19.78 2.98
C THR A 80 -4.07 20.52 3.11
N GLU A 81 -5.18 19.79 3.07
CA GLU A 81 -6.53 20.35 3.12
C GLU A 81 -7.33 19.69 4.25
N SER A 82 -8.10 20.50 4.99
CA SER A 82 -9.05 19.96 5.96
C SER A 82 -10.30 19.49 5.22
N VAL A 83 -10.67 18.22 5.39
CA VAL A 83 -11.77 17.59 4.67
C VAL A 83 -12.80 17.03 5.63
N GLU A 84 -14.06 17.05 5.20
CA GLU A 84 -15.16 16.37 5.87
C GLU A 84 -15.88 15.49 4.84
N ILE A 85 -15.87 14.19 5.07
CA ILE A 85 -16.47 13.19 4.19
C ILE A 85 -17.76 12.71 4.86
N PRO A 86 -18.93 12.97 4.28
CA PRO A 86 -20.20 12.49 4.82
C PRO A 86 -20.22 10.97 4.96
N ALA A 87 -21.11 10.47 5.81
CA ALA A 87 -21.39 9.03 5.91
C ALA A 87 -21.88 8.48 4.57
N ASN A 88 -21.43 7.28 4.20
CA ASN A 88 -21.84 6.56 2.98
C ASN A 88 -21.75 7.41 1.70
N ALA A 89 -20.62 8.08 1.50
CA ALA A 89 -20.40 9.01 0.39
C ALA A 89 -18.98 8.95 -0.16
N SER A 90 -18.83 9.39 -1.42
CA SER A 90 -17.54 9.67 -2.03
C SER A 90 -17.43 11.15 -2.38
N VAL A 91 -16.29 11.76 -2.08
CA VAL A 91 -16.05 13.18 -2.30
C VAL A 91 -14.71 13.37 -3.01
N CYS A 92 -14.72 14.11 -4.12
CA CYS A 92 -13.51 14.63 -4.73
C CYS A 92 -12.96 15.73 -3.82
N CYS A 93 -11.86 15.45 -3.15
CA CYS A 93 -11.30 16.34 -2.13
C CYS A 93 -10.18 17.23 -2.68
N ASN A 94 -9.47 16.78 -3.71
CA ASN A 94 -8.39 17.56 -4.31
C ASN A 94 -8.30 17.28 -5.82
N MET A 95 -7.94 18.30 -6.59
CA MET A 95 -7.69 18.20 -8.02
C MET A 95 -6.37 18.90 -8.34
N GLU A 96 -5.32 18.10 -8.47
CA GLU A 96 -3.97 18.60 -8.70
C GLU A 96 -3.74 18.68 -10.22
N ARG A 97 -3.56 19.90 -10.74
CA ARG A 97 -3.17 20.10 -12.12
C ARG A 97 -1.68 19.88 -12.28
N MET A 98 -1.31 18.96 -13.17
CA MET A 98 0.09 18.63 -13.42
C MET A 98 0.44 18.93 -14.88
N THR A 99 1.35 19.87 -15.09
CA THR A 99 1.81 20.28 -16.42
C THR A 99 2.81 19.31 -17.04
N LEU A 100 3.48 18.49 -16.22
CA LEU A 100 4.41 17.47 -16.69
C LEU A 100 4.41 16.27 -15.73
N MET A 101 3.90 15.13 -16.18
CA MET A 101 4.12 13.85 -15.51
C MET A 101 5.59 13.49 -15.73
N ARG A 102 6.44 13.74 -14.74
CA ARG A 102 7.87 13.47 -14.87
C ARG A 102 8.12 11.97 -14.71
N SER A 103 8.94 11.42 -15.60
CA SER A 103 9.51 10.09 -15.38
C SER A 103 10.34 10.12 -14.09
N GLY A 104 9.94 9.35 -13.08
CA GLY A 104 10.67 9.28 -11.81
C GLY A 104 9.92 9.84 -10.60
N ASP A 105 8.75 10.47 -10.80
CA ASP A 105 7.89 10.90 -9.70
C ASP A 105 6.65 9.99 -9.57
N PHE A 106 6.02 9.99 -8.40
CA PHE A 106 4.75 9.36 -8.07
C PHE A 106 3.90 10.28 -7.21
N TYR A 107 2.58 10.08 -7.25
CA TYR A 107 1.66 10.79 -6.37
C TYR A 107 1.33 9.94 -5.16
N HIS A 108 1.28 10.55 -3.99
CA HIS A 108 0.86 9.93 -2.73
C HIS A 108 -0.22 10.78 -2.09
N ALA A 109 -1.30 10.15 -1.67
CA ALA A 109 -2.38 10.81 -0.94
C ALA A 109 -2.67 10.04 0.35
N ARG A 110 -2.74 10.77 1.46
CA ARG A 110 -2.93 10.22 2.80
C ARG A 110 -3.98 11.03 3.56
N LEU A 111 -5.02 10.35 4.03
CA LEU A 111 -6.02 10.91 4.93
C LEU A 111 -5.60 10.67 6.37
N MET A 112 -5.33 11.76 7.08
CA MET A 112 -5.02 11.76 8.51
C MET A 112 -6.29 11.98 9.32
N GLY A 113 -6.52 11.12 10.30
CA GLY A 113 -7.48 11.32 11.38
C GLY A 113 -6.94 12.26 12.45
N ALA A 114 -7.40 12.09 13.70
CA ALA A 114 -6.89 12.87 14.82
C ALA A 114 -5.45 12.46 15.18
N ASP A 115 -5.21 11.15 15.27
CA ASP A 115 -3.95 10.59 15.79
C ASP A 115 -3.31 9.57 14.83
N ASP A 116 -4.01 9.15 13.78
CA ASP A 116 -3.64 8.03 12.94
C ASP A 116 -3.87 8.27 11.44
N VAL A 117 -3.25 7.41 10.63
CA VAL A 117 -3.52 7.35 9.19
C VAL A 117 -4.78 6.51 8.98
N VAL A 118 -5.82 7.14 8.45
CA VAL A 118 -7.11 6.47 8.19
C VAL A 118 -7.05 5.66 6.91
N ALA A 119 -6.51 6.26 5.85
CA ALA A 119 -6.35 5.62 4.56
C ALA A 119 -5.26 6.33 3.76
N GLU A 120 -4.59 5.60 2.88
CA GLU A 120 -3.61 6.16 1.96
C GLU A 120 -3.54 5.38 0.67
N ASN A 121 -3.02 6.02 -0.37
CA ASN A 121 -2.81 5.39 -1.65
C ASN A 121 -1.70 6.10 -2.45
N ILE A 122 -1.12 5.37 -3.39
CA ILE A 122 -0.14 5.91 -4.34
C ILE A 122 -0.66 5.78 -5.77
N PHE A 123 -0.19 6.66 -6.65
CA PHE A 123 -0.42 6.58 -8.08
C PHE A 123 0.91 6.74 -8.82
N LEU A 124 1.22 5.77 -9.68
CA LEU A 124 2.40 5.78 -10.54
C LEU A 124 1.97 6.24 -11.94
N PHE A 125 2.58 7.32 -12.43
CA PHE A 125 2.21 7.94 -13.71
C PHE A 125 2.64 7.19 -14.96
N MET A 126 3.34 6.06 -14.80
CA MET A 126 4.01 5.39 -15.90
C MET A 126 3.96 3.88 -15.75
N ASN A 127 4.07 3.20 -16.88
CA ASN A 127 4.26 1.76 -16.90
C ASN A 127 5.59 1.40 -16.22
N PHE A 128 5.56 0.40 -15.35
CA PHE A 128 6.73 -0.10 -14.63
C PHE A 128 7.94 -0.43 -15.50
N LYS A 129 7.75 -0.82 -16.77
CA LYS A 129 8.87 -1.10 -17.69
C LYS A 129 9.67 0.15 -18.09
N SER A 130 9.10 1.33 -17.88
CA SER A 130 9.67 2.61 -18.30
C SER A 130 10.09 3.48 -17.12
N VAL A 131 9.72 3.09 -15.91
CA VAL A 131 10.07 3.79 -14.69
C VAL A 131 11.44 3.33 -14.23
N LYS A 132 12.37 4.27 -14.06
CA LYS A 132 13.65 4.02 -13.39
C LYS A 132 13.48 4.32 -11.90
N MET A 133 13.30 3.28 -11.10
CA MET A 133 13.28 3.41 -9.65
C MET A 133 14.71 3.37 -9.11
N ALA A 134 14.96 4.08 -8.01
CA ALA A 134 16.23 3.90 -7.28
C ALA A 134 16.31 2.46 -6.76
N GLN A 135 17.50 1.87 -6.72
CA GLN A 135 17.66 0.55 -6.09
C GLN A 135 17.35 0.68 -4.59
N ALA A 136 16.36 -0.08 -4.13
CA ALA A 136 15.96 -0.08 -2.73
C ALA A 136 16.68 -1.20 -1.96
N GLU A 137 17.04 -0.90 -0.72
CA GLU A 137 17.41 -1.88 0.29
C GLU A 137 16.34 -1.83 1.39
N VAL A 138 15.58 -2.92 1.53
CA VAL A 138 14.57 -3.04 2.59
C VAL A 138 15.22 -3.69 3.80
N VAL A 139 15.28 -2.95 4.90
CA VAL A 139 15.73 -3.46 6.20
C VAL A 139 14.53 -4.11 6.89
N SER A 140 14.72 -5.34 7.39
CA SER A 140 13.69 -6.09 8.11
C SER A 140 14.18 -6.47 9.51
N GLN A 141 13.41 -6.15 10.55
CA GLN A 141 13.75 -6.44 11.94
C GLN A 141 12.53 -6.91 12.74
N ILE A 142 12.67 -8.00 13.49
CA ILE A 142 11.69 -8.39 14.51
C ILE A 142 11.89 -7.49 15.73
N ILE A 143 10.89 -6.66 16.04
CA ILE A 143 10.96 -5.69 17.15
C ILE A 143 10.24 -6.17 18.41
N GLU A 144 9.25 -7.06 18.25
CA GLU A 144 8.49 -7.65 19.34
C GLU A 144 8.23 -9.13 19.04
N ARG A 145 8.26 -9.95 20.09
CA ARG A 145 7.96 -11.39 20.01
C ARG A 145 7.32 -11.85 21.32
N GLU A 146 6.07 -12.30 21.25
CA GLU A 146 5.33 -12.79 22.41
C GLU A 146 4.41 -13.95 22.02
N GLY A 147 4.60 -15.11 22.64
CA GLY A 147 3.78 -16.30 22.40
C GLY A 147 3.77 -16.70 20.92
N ALA A 148 2.60 -16.63 20.28
CA ALA A 148 2.38 -16.95 18.87
C ALA A 148 2.29 -15.69 17.98
N ARG A 149 2.85 -14.57 18.44
CA ARG A 149 2.85 -13.27 17.75
C ARG A 149 4.24 -12.68 17.65
N ALA A 150 4.51 -12.00 16.55
CA ALA A 150 5.71 -11.19 16.37
C ALA A 150 5.39 -9.94 15.55
N VAL A 151 6.15 -8.87 15.73
CA VAL A 151 6.04 -7.65 14.92
C VAL A 151 7.30 -7.52 14.09
N LEU A 152 7.14 -7.53 12.77
CA LEU A 152 8.20 -7.31 11.80
C LEU A 152 8.15 -5.85 11.34
N ARG A 153 9.18 -5.08 11.65
CA ARG A 153 9.38 -3.73 11.12
C ARG A 153 10.15 -3.79 9.82
N LEU A 154 9.60 -3.16 8.79
CA LEU A 154 10.19 -3.03 7.46
C LEU A 154 10.40 -1.55 7.16
N SER A 155 11.57 -1.17 6.65
CA SER A 155 11.88 0.22 6.30
C SER A 155 12.80 0.31 5.10
N SER A 156 12.72 1.42 4.36
CA SER A 156 13.68 1.73 3.30
C SER A 156 13.91 3.24 3.22
N ASN A 157 15.12 3.64 2.82
CA ASN A 157 15.47 5.05 2.64
C ASN A 157 14.96 5.63 1.31
N VAL A 158 14.63 4.77 0.35
CA VAL A 158 14.05 5.11 -0.95
C VAL A 158 12.74 4.36 -1.13
N PHE A 159 12.01 4.66 -2.19
CA PHE A 159 10.74 3.99 -2.48
C PHE A 159 11.01 2.52 -2.80
N ALA A 160 10.40 1.60 -2.05
CA ALA A 160 10.48 0.18 -2.33
C ALA A 160 9.12 -0.31 -2.84
N HIS A 161 9.08 -0.74 -4.11
CA HIS A 161 7.85 -1.14 -4.75
C HIS A 161 7.53 -2.61 -4.52
N PHE A 162 6.27 -2.91 -4.21
CA PHE A 162 5.76 -4.28 -4.08
C PHE A 162 6.58 -5.15 -3.11
N VAL A 163 6.85 -4.61 -1.93
CA VAL A 163 7.42 -5.33 -0.80
C VAL A 163 6.46 -6.45 -0.41
N ARG A 164 6.96 -7.68 -0.51
CA ARG A 164 6.22 -8.89 -0.18
C ARG A 164 7.05 -9.83 0.67
N MET A 165 6.35 -10.57 1.51
CA MET A 165 6.89 -11.62 2.34
C MET A 165 6.41 -12.97 1.83
N ASP A 166 7.35 -13.90 1.64
CA ASP A 166 7.06 -15.31 1.42
C ASP A 166 7.05 -16.00 2.79
N PHE A 167 5.87 -16.46 3.25
CA PHE A 167 5.70 -17.04 4.58
C PHE A 167 5.87 -18.57 4.58
N PRO A 168 6.46 -19.15 5.64
CA PRO A 168 6.32 -20.57 5.92
C PRO A 168 4.85 -20.94 6.20
N ALA A 169 4.50 -22.21 6.02
CA ALA A 169 3.15 -22.69 6.31
C ALA A 169 2.80 -22.48 7.79
N GLY A 170 1.60 -21.99 8.08
CA GLY A 170 1.13 -21.76 9.45
C GLY A 170 1.49 -20.39 10.05
N LEU A 171 2.12 -19.50 9.27
CA LEU A 171 2.35 -18.11 9.62
C LEU A 171 1.49 -17.18 8.76
N GLU A 172 0.76 -16.27 9.40
CA GLU A 172 -0.05 -15.25 8.74
C GLU A 172 0.42 -13.84 9.10
N ALA A 173 0.31 -12.91 8.16
CA ALA A 173 0.49 -11.48 8.38
C ALA A 173 -0.83 -10.73 8.27
N ASP A 174 -0.93 -9.59 8.97
CA ASP A 174 -2.06 -8.66 8.85
C ASP A 174 -2.01 -7.81 7.56
N ASP A 175 -0.82 -7.65 6.98
CA ASP A 175 -0.65 -7.08 5.64
C ASP A 175 0.54 -7.68 4.87
N ASN A 176 0.45 -7.65 3.55
CA ASN A 176 1.51 -8.08 2.63
C ASN A 176 1.38 -7.35 1.29
N CYS A 177 2.39 -7.48 0.42
CA CYS A 177 2.38 -6.97 -0.96
C CYS A 177 2.10 -5.46 -1.05
N PHE A 178 2.87 -4.63 -0.36
CA PHE A 178 2.67 -3.18 -0.29
C PHE A 178 3.90 -2.38 -0.72
N ASP A 179 3.74 -1.08 -0.88
CA ASP A 179 4.84 -0.16 -1.13
C ASP A 179 5.36 0.43 0.19
N LEU A 180 6.67 0.65 0.27
CA LEU A 180 7.28 1.45 1.34
C LEU A 180 7.68 2.79 0.78
N LEU A 181 7.20 3.86 1.43
CA LEU A 181 7.61 5.21 1.09
C LEU A 181 9.03 5.49 1.62
N PRO A 182 9.79 6.36 0.93
CA PRO A 182 11.13 6.78 1.37
C PRO A 182 11.14 7.28 2.82
N GLY A 183 11.96 6.67 3.67
CA GLY A 183 12.14 7.05 5.07
C GLY A 183 11.02 6.59 6.01
N GLU A 184 9.99 5.91 5.51
CA GLU A 184 8.92 5.37 6.35
C GLU A 184 9.22 3.94 6.81
N SER A 185 8.70 3.62 7.99
CA SER A 185 8.72 2.26 8.55
C SER A 185 7.30 1.73 8.58
N ARG A 186 7.15 0.43 8.31
CA ARG A 186 5.90 -0.27 8.41
C ARG A 186 6.05 -1.48 9.31
N ASP A 187 5.15 -1.59 10.28
CA ASP A 187 5.07 -2.71 11.19
C ASP A 187 4.01 -3.69 10.69
N VAL A 188 4.40 -4.95 10.55
CA VAL A 188 3.54 -6.06 10.13
C VAL A 188 3.40 -7.03 11.29
N LEU A 189 2.16 -7.28 11.70
CA LEU A 189 1.86 -8.24 12.75
C LEU A 189 1.80 -9.65 12.18
N LEU A 190 2.70 -10.50 12.64
CA LEU A 190 2.77 -11.92 12.33
C LEU A 190 2.05 -12.74 13.41
N ARG A 191 1.28 -13.75 13.00
CA ARG A 191 0.51 -14.65 13.88
C ARG A 191 0.67 -16.09 13.44
N GLY A 192 0.87 -17.00 14.40
CA GLY A 192 0.93 -18.44 14.14
C GLY A 192 2.24 -19.07 14.65
N ASP A 193 2.78 -20.01 13.88
CA ASP A 193 4.05 -20.65 14.21
C ASP A 193 5.23 -19.72 13.90
N ILE A 194 5.73 -19.05 14.95
CA ILE A 194 6.87 -18.13 14.87
C ILE A 194 8.19 -18.80 15.23
N SER A 195 8.28 -20.14 15.21
CA SER A 195 9.52 -20.86 15.55
C SER A 195 10.63 -20.63 14.52
N ASP A 196 10.26 -20.50 13.24
CA ASP A 196 11.20 -20.35 12.11
C ASP A 196 10.99 -19.04 11.33
N LEU A 197 11.16 -17.90 12.00
CA LEU A 197 11.13 -16.58 11.36
C LEU A 197 12.38 -16.32 10.49
N ASP A 198 13.48 -17.05 10.71
CA ASP A 198 14.72 -16.90 9.93
C ASP A 198 14.56 -17.42 8.48
N SER A 199 13.59 -18.29 8.25
CA SER A 199 13.20 -18.74 6.90
C SER A 199 12.41 -17.69 6.12
N LEU A 200 11.86 -16.66 6.77
CA LEU A 200 11.09 -15.59 6.12
C LEU A 200 11.94 -14.92 5.04
N ARG A 201 11.35 -14.70 3.86
CA ARG A 201 11.99 -13.97 2.77
C ARG A 201 11.17 -12.74 2.44
N VAL A 202 11.80 -11.58 2.59
CA VAL A 202 11.27 -10.30 2.13
C VAL A 202 11.83 -10.05 0.73
N ARG A 203 10.96 -9.70 -0.22
CA ARG A 203 11.32 -9.36 -1.60
C ARG A 203 10.63 -8.08 -2.00
N TRP A 204 11.22 -7.36 -2.94
CA TRP A 204 10.63 -6.15 -3.53
C TRP A 204 11.07 -6.05 -4.99
N ARG A 205 10.42 -5.18 -5.77
CA ARG A 205 10.66 -5.12 -7.21
C ARG A 205 12.01 -4.53 -7.56
N ASN A 206 12.34 -3.37 -7.01
CA ASN A 206 13.53 -2.60 -7.31
C ASN A 206 14.73 -2.99 -6.42
N GLN A 207 14.87 -4.29 -6.12
CA GLN A 207 15.98 -4.85 -5.34
C GLN A 207 17.28 -4.93 -6.14
N ASP A 208 17.18 -5.14 -7.46
CA ASP A 208 18.32 -5.40 -8.34
C ASP A 208 18.64 -4.21 -9.28
N GLY A 209 17.97 -3.07 -9.08
CA GLY A 209 18.24 -1.82 -9.83
C GLY A 209 17.69 -1.74 -11.26
N GLU A 210 16.75 -2.63 -11.63
CA GLU A 210 16.02 -2.62 -12.92
C GLU A 210 14.64 -1.95 -12.84
#